data_AF-A0A3N5K3D5-F1
#
_entry.id   AF-A0A3N5K3D5-F1
#
_cell.length_a   1.000
_cell.length_b   1.000
_cell.length_c   1.000
_cell.angle_alpha   90.00
_cell.angle_beta   90.00
_cell.angle_gamma   90.00
#
_symmetry.space_group_name_H-M   'P 1'
#
loop_
_entity.id
_entity.type
_entity.pdbx_description
1 polymer ?
#
loop_
_entity_poly.entity_id
_entity_poly.type
_entity_poly.pdbx_seq_one_letter_code
_entity_poly.pdbx_strand_id
1 'polypeptide(L)'
;MSTLIDKLEAIERRHGEITERLSDPAVLADQTEYQRVARLHAELNPTVDEYRRLQKLLRQMEEVRGLLQETGEPEMRALASAE
;
A
#
# COMPACT_ATOMS: atom_id res chain seq x y z
N MET A 1 -14.56 4.64 -16.28
CA MET A 1 -14.93 3.48 -15.46
C MET A 1 -13.79 3.29 -14.46
N SER A 2 -14.03 3.41 -13.15
CA SER A 2 -12.95 3.31 -12.14
C SER A 2 -12.58 1.84 -11.92
N THR A 3 -11.27 1.56 -11.86
CA THR A 3 -10.73 0.21 -11.62
C THR A 3 -10.86 -0.17 -10.14
N LEU A 4 -10.69 -1.45 -9.81
CA LEU A 4 -10.67 -1.91 -8.42
C LEU A 4 -9.53 -1.27 -7.62
N ILE A 5 -8.36 -1.06 -8.25
CA ILE A 5 -7.20 -0.43 -7.61
C ILE A 5 -7.50 1.03 -7.24
N ASP A 6 -8.13 1.79 -8.15
CA ASP A 6 -8.51 3.18 -7.86
C ASP A 6 -9.44 3.27 -6.64
N LYS A 7 -10.33 2.28 -6.46
CA LYS A 7 -11.23 2.20 -5.30
C LYS A 7 -10.48 1.90 -4.01
N LEU A 8 -9.52 0.97 -4.05
CA LEU A 8 -8.69 0.62 -2.89
C LEU A 8 -7.80 1.79 -2.48
N GLU A 9 -7.23 2.51 -3.44
CA GLU A 9 -6.47 3.74 -3.18
C GLU A 9 -7.34 4.84 -2.56
N ALA A 10 -8.59 5.01 -3.03
CA ALA A 10 -9.52 5.94 -2.40
C ALA A 10 -9.86 5.54 -0.96
N ILE A 11 -9.99 4.25 -0.67
CA ILE A 11 -10.21 3.73 0.69
C ILE A 11 -8.97 3.99 1.57
N GLU A 12 -7.76 3.75 1.07
CA GLU A 12 -6.51 4.04 1.79
C GLU A 12 -6.36 5.53 2.10
N ARG A 13 -6.64 6.42 1.15
CA ARG A 13 -6.63 7.88 1.43
C ARG A 13 -7.60 8.25 2.53
N ARG A 14 -8.85 7.78 2.44
CA ARG A 14 -9.87 8.08 3.45
C ARG A 14 -9.49 7.53 4.83
N HIS A 15 -8.86 6.37 4.88
CA HIS A 15 -8.31 5.82 6.12
C HIS A 15 -7.21 6.71 6.71
N GLY A 16 -6.31 7.24 5.89
CA GLY A 16 -5.31 8.23 6.28
C GLY A 16 -5.93 9.50 6.88
N GLU A 17 -6.91 10.09 6.19
CA GLU A 17 -7.64 11.28 6.66
C GLU A 17 -8.34 11.03 8.02
N ILE A 18 -8.92 9.84 8.22
CA ILE A 18 -9.55 9.46 9.49
C ILE A 18 -8.48 9.30 10.58
N THR A 19 -7.31 8.74 10.25
CA THR A 19 -6.17 8.59 11.18
C THR A 19 -5.68 9.95 11.67
N GLU A 20 -5.56 10.93 10.77
CA GLU A 20 -5.20 12.30 11.11
C GLU A 20 -6.23 12.93 12.06
N ARG A 21 -7.53 12.74 11.77
CA ARG A 21 -8.62 13.23 12.63
C ARG A 21 -8.62 12.60 14.02
N LEU A 22 -8.14 11.37 14.20
CA LEU A 22 -7.99 10.77 15.53
C LEU A 22 -6.91 11.44 16.38
N SER A 23 -6.01 12.20 15.76
CA SER A 23 -4.97 12.98 16.43
C SER A 23 -5.37 14.44 16.66
N ASP A 24 -6.53 14.87 16.16
CA ASP A 24 -7.03 16.25 16.30
C ASP A 24 -7.52 16.49 17.74
N PRO A 25 -6.97 17.49 18.47
CA PRO A 25 -7.42 17.86 19.81
C PRO A 25 -8.93 18.14 19.92
N ALA A 26 -9.56 18.67 18.88
CA ALA A 26 -10.99 18.94 18.86
C ALA A 26 -11.81 17.63 18.84
N VAL A 27 -11.33 16.61 18.13
CA VAL A 27 -11.96 15.28 18.12
C VAL A 27 -11.68 14.55 19.42
N LEU A 28 -10.47 14.66 19.97
CA LEU A 28 -10.11 14.04 21.26
C LEU A 28 -10.91 14.61 22.43
N ALA A 29 -11.27 15.89 22.38
CA ALA A 29 -12.09 16.55 23.39
C ALA A 29 -13.58 16.14 23.33
N ASP A 30 -14.07 15.63 22.19
CA ASP A 30 -15.44 15.14 22.03
C ASP A 30 -15.47 13.60 21.99
N GLN A 31 -15.86 13.00 23.11
CA GLN A 31 -15.89 11.54 23.25
C GLN A 31 -16.83 10.84 22.25
N THR A 32 -17.93 11.49 21.84
CA THR A 32 -18.88 10.91 20.89
C THR A 32 -18.29 10.89 19.49
N GLU A 33 -17.72 12.02 19.07
CA GLU A 33 -17.05 12.13 17.78
C GLU A 33 -15.80 11.24 17.71
N TYR A 34 -14.99 11.18 18.77
CA TYR A 34 -13.86 10.28 18.85
C TYR A 34 -14.27 8.82 18.64
N GLN A 35 -15.30 8.34 19.35
CA GLN A 35 -15.79 6.96 19.18
C GLN A 35 -16.29 6.70 17.76
N ARG A 36 -16.97 7.67 17.14
CA ARG A 36 -17.45 7.56 15.76
C ARG A 36 -16.29 7.45 14.76
N VAL A 37 -15.29 8.33 14.88
CA VAL A 37 -14.11 8.34 14.01
C VAL A 37 -13.27 7.06 14.23
N ALA A 38 -13.10 6.61 15.48
CA ALA A 38 -12.35 5.40 15.81
C ALA A 38 -13.00 4.13 15.26
N ARG A 39 -14.34 4.03 15.29
CA ARG A 39 -15.07 2.91 14.66
C ARG A 39 -14.89 2.91 13.14
N LEU A 40 -15.04 4.06 12.49
CA LEU A 40 -14.82 4.19 11.05
C LEU A 40 -13.39 3.79 10.65
N HIS A 41 -12.39 4.20 11.44
CA HIS A 41 -11.00 3.78 11.23
C HIS A 41 -10.86 2.25 11.32
N ALA A 42 -11.40 1.65 12.37
CA ALA A 42 -11.33 0.20 12.59
C ALA A 42 -12.06 -0.60 11.49
N GLU A 43 -13.16 -0.09 10.95
CA GLU A 43 -13.89 -0.71 9.84
C GLU A 43 -13.08 -0.73 8.54
N LEU A 44 -12.27 0.31 8.30
CA LEU A 44 -11.45 0.41 7.08
C LEU A 44 -10.12 -0.35 7.19
N ASN A 45 -9.58 -0.53 8.41
CA ASN A 45 -8.30 -1.19 8.66
C ASN A 45 -8.10 -2.49 7.85
N PRO A 46 -9.00 -3.49 7.88
CA PRO A 46 -8.76 -4.77 7.22
C PRO A 46 -8.57 -4.64 5.71
N THR A 47 -9.29 -3.71 5.08
CA THR A 47 -9.20 -3.48 3.63
C THR A 47 -7.88 -2.79 3.28
N VAL A 48 -7.48 -1.81 4.08
CA VAL A 48 -6.24 -1.07 3.88
C VAL A 48 -5.02 -1.96 4.12
N ASP A 49 -5.06 -2.81 5.14
CA ASP A 49 -3.99 -3.76 5.45
C ASP A 49 -3.75 -4.71 4.27
N GLU A 50 -4.82 -5.28 3.70
CA GLU A 50 -4.70 -6.17 2.55
C GLU A 50 -4.24 -5.44 1.29
N TYR A 51 -4.70 -4.20 1.08
CA TYR A 51 -4.24 -3.38 -0.05
C TYR A 51 -2.74 -3.05 0.05
N ARG A 52 -2.25 -2.66 1.23
CA ARG A 52 -0.82 -2.42 1.48
C ARG A 52 0.02 -3.68 1.28
N ARG A 53 -0.53 -4.84 1.67
CA ARG A 53 0.08 -6.15 1.43
C ARG A 53 0.21 -6.44 -0.07
N LEU A 54 -0.85 -6.20 -0.84
CA LEU A 54 -0.83 -6.31 -2.30
C LEU A 54 0.24 -5.40 -2.92
N GLN A 55 0.27 -4.12 -2.54
CA GLN A 55 1.27 -3.18 -3.04
C GLN A 55 2.70 -3.62 -2.73
N LYS A 56 2.94 -4.17 -1.53
CA LYS A 56 4.25 -4.72 -1.16
C LYS A 56 4.64 -5.90 -2.06
N LEU A 57 3.72 -6.84 -2.29
CA LEU A 57 3.99 -7.99 -3.15
C LEU A 57 4.27 -7.57 -4.59
N LEU A 58 3.53 -6.59 -5.13
CA LEU A 58 3.78 -6.05 -6.47
C LEU A 58 5.18 -5.44 -6.58
N ARG A 59 5.61 -4.62 -5.61
CA ARG A 59 6.98 -4.08 -5.57
C ARG A 59 8.04 -5.17 -5.50
N GLN A 60 7.83 -6.17 -4.65
CA GLN A 60 8.76 -7.31 -4.55
C GLN A 60 8.86 -8.08 -5.87
N MET A 61 7.74 -8.26 -6.58
CA MET A 61 7.75 -8.90 -7.90
C MET A 61 8.50 -8.08 -8.93
N GLU A 62 8.36 -6.76 -8.92
CA GLU A 62 9.10 -5.85 -9.80
C GLU A 62 10.60 -5.87 -9.49
N GLU A 63 10.98 -5.80 -8.21
CA GLU A 63 12.37 -5.90 -7.75
C GLU A 63 13.01 -7.22 -8.21
N VAL A 64 12.34 -8.35 -7.98
CA VAL A 64 12.85 -9.68 -8.41
C VAL A 64 12.97 -9.76 -9.93
N ARG A 65 12.02 -9.21 -10.68
CA ARG A 65 12.11 -9.17 -12.15
C ARG A 65 13.28 -8.31 -12.63
N GLY A 66 13.50 -7.15 -12.01
CA GLY A 66 14.65 -6.29 -12.30
C GLY A 66 15.98 -7.02 -12.05
N LEU A 67 16.11 -7.68 -10.90
CA LEU A 67 17.29 -8.48 -10.57
C LEU A 67 17.52 -9.61 -11.58
N LEU A 68 16.48 -10.31 -12.02
CA LEU A 68 16.60 -11.37 -13.03
C LEU A 68 17.07 -10.83 -14.39
N GLN A 69 16.60 -9.65 -14.79
CA GLN A 69 17.09 -8.99 -16.01
C GLN A 69 18.55 -8.55 -15.86
N GLU A 70 18.91 -7.95 -14.72
CA GLU A 70 20.26 -7.48 -14.43
C GLU A 70 21.28 -8.61 -14.28
N THR A 71 20.89 -9.78 -13.76
CA THR A 71 21.78 -10.93 -13.55
C THR A 71 21.86 -11.84 -14.78
N GLY A 72 20.75 -12.03 -15.49
CA GLY A 72 20.70 -12.87 -16.69
C GLY A 72 21.45 -12.27 -17.88
N GLU A 73 21.47 -10.95 -18.04
CA GLU A 73 22.18 -10.32 -19.17
C GLU A 73 23.72 -10.37 -19.11
N PRO A 74 24.40 -10.05 -18.01
CA PRO A 74 25.87 -10.08 -17.95
C PRO A 74 26.42 -11.50 -17.96
N GLU A 75 25.76 -12.47 -17.32
CA GLU A 75 26.20 -13.87 -17.31
C GLU A 75 25.99 -14.52 -18.69
N MET A 76 24.86 -14.25 -19.35
CA MET A 76 24.61 -14.70 -20.72
C MET A 76 25.52 -14.01 -21.75
N ARG A 77 25.81 -12.71 -21.60
CA ARG A 77 26.79 -12.01 -22.45
C ARG A 77 28.21 -12.52 -22.25
N ALA A 78 28.62 -12.84 -21.02
CA ALA A 78 29.94 -13.39 -20.73
C ALA A 78 30.12 -14.79 -21.33
N LEU A 79 29.11 -15.66 -21.23
CA LEU A 79 29.11 -16.97 -21.88
C LEU A 79 29.15 -16.84 -23.41
N ALA A 80 28.33 -15.96 -24.00
CA ALA A 80 28.30 -15.75 -25.44
C ALA A 80 29.58 -15.10 -26.01
N SER A 81 30.40 -14.45 -25.17
CA SER A 81 31.68 -13.85 -25.57
C SER A 81 32.88 -14.77 -25.33
N ALA A 82 32.67 -15.90 -24.64
CA ALA A 82 33.72 -16.89 -24.33
C ALA A 82 33.76 -18.05 -25.34
N GLU A 83 32.87 -18.06 -26.33
CA GLU A 83 32.90 -18.93 -27.52
C GLU A 83 33.45 -18.22 -28.75
#